data_AF-A0A920M664-F1
#
_entry.id   AF-A0A920M664-F1
#
_cell.length_a   1.000
_cell.length_b   1.000
_cell.length_c   1.000
_cell.angle_alpha   90.00
_cell.angle_beta   90.00
_cell.angle_gamma   90.00
#
_symmetry.space_group_name_H-M   'P 1'
#
loop_
_entity.id
_entity.type
_entity.pdbx_description
1 polymer ?
#
loop_
_entity_poly.entity_id
_entity_poly.type
_entity_poly.pdbx_seq_one_letter_code
_entity_poly.pdbx_strand_id
1 'polypeptide(L)' 'MDEPTGDLDTNNASIIIDLILNLIESKDISLILATHDMVFANLLDNIIDLSNG' A
#
# COMPACT_ATOMS: atom_id res chain seq x y z
N MET A 1 4.80 -2.82 16.33
CA MET A 1 5.12 -3.36 14.99
C MET A 1 3.78 -3.38 14.25
N ASP A 2 3.36 -2.20 13.78
CA ASP A 2 2.01 -1.95 13.24
C ASP A 2 1.95 -2.00 11.72
N GLU A 3 3.07 -2.20 11.04
CA GLU A 3 3.07 -2.34 9.57
C GLU A 3 4.11 -3.36 9.08
N PRO A 4 3.78 -4.14 8.04
CA PRO A 4 4.66 -5.13 7.44
C PRO A 4 5.78 -4.51 6.58
N THR A 5 5.76 -3.20 6.32
CA THR A 5 6.65 -2.50 5.37
C THR A 5 7.80 -1.74 6.02
N GLY A 6 7.85 -1.62 7.34
CA GLY A 6 8.81 -0.76 8.06
C GLY A 6 10.30 -1.15 7.92
N ASP A 7 10.61 -2.29 7.31
CA ASP A 7 11.98 -2.83 7.15
C ASP A 7 12.34 -3.11 5.67
N LEU A 8 11.49 -2.70 4.72
CA LEU A 8 11.73 -2.89 3.30
C LEU A 8 12.47 -1.68 2.72
N ASP A 9 13.76 -1.88 2.41
CA ASP A 9 14.55 -1.02 1.52
C ASP A 9 13.65 -0.49 0.38
N THR A 10 13.55 0.82 0.21
CA THR A 10 12.60 1.52 -0.69
C THR A 10 12.51 0.93 -2.11
N ASN A 11 13.60 0.32 -2.59
CA ASN A 11 13.65 -0.39 -3.87
C ASN A 11 12.86 -1.71 -3.87
N ASN A 12 12.97 -2.50 -2.81
CA ASN A 12 12.25 -3.77 -2.67
C ASN A 12 10.76 -3.53 -2.42
N ALA A 13 10.43 -2.46 -1.69
CA ALA A 13 9.04 -2.07 -1.45
C ALA A 13 8.29 -1.82 -2.76
N SER A 14 8.89 -1.08 -3.70
CA SER A 14 8.28 -0.76 -5.00
C SER A 14 7.96 -2.03 -5.81
N ILE A 15 8.89 -2.99 -5.84
CA ILE A 15 8.69 -4.27 -6.57
C ILE A 15 7.51 -5.06 -5.99
N ILE A 16 7.40 -5.09 -4.66
CA ILE A 16 6.31 -5.80 -3.97
C ILE A 16 4.97 -5.09 -4.24
N ILE A 17 4.94 -3.76 -4.22
CA ILE A 17 3.74 -2.98 -4.54
C ILE A 17 3.27 -3.28 -5.95
N ASP A 18 4.16 -3.20 -6.93
CA ASP A 18 3.80 -3.45 -8.32
C ASP A 18 3.21 -4.84 -8.49
N LEU A 19 3.75 -5.86 -7.80
CA LEU A 19 3.20 -7.20 -7.82
C LEU A 19 1.79 -7.27 -7.22
N ILE A 20 1.56 -6.58 -6.09
CA ILE A 20 0.26 -6.52 -5.42
C ILE A 20 -0.77 -5.84 -6.32
N LEU A 21 -0.43 -4.70 -6.92
CA LEU A 21 -1.31 -3.96 -7.83
C LEU A 21 -1.68 -4.80 -9.06
N ASN A 22 -0.71 -5.48 -9.67
CA ASN A 22 -0.98 -6.41 -10.78
C ASN A 22 -1.91 -7.57 -10.38
N LEU A 23 -1.80 -8.07 -9.15
CA LEU A 23 -2.68 -9.13 -8.64
C LEU A 23 -4.11 -8.63 -8.41
N ILE A 24 -4.26 -7.42 -7.89
CA ILE A 24 -5.55 -6.75 -7.68
C ILE A 24 -6.27 -6.58 -9.02
N GLU A 25 -5.58 -6.02 -10.02
CA GLU A 25 -6.13 -5.80 -11.35
C GLU A 25 -6.46 -7.11 -12.06
N SER A 26 -5.56 -8.10 -12.03
CA SER A 26 -5.77 -9.37 -12.73
C SER A 26 -6.83 -10.29 -12.11
N LYS A 27 -7.13 -10.12 -10.82
CA LYS A 27 -8.08 -10.97 -10.10
C LYS A 27 -9.37 -10.25 -9.68
N ASP A 28 -9.53 -8.99 -10.06
CA ASP A 28 -10.69 -8.16 -9.68
C ASP A 28 -10.92 -8.15 -8.16
N ILE A 29 -9.83 -7.92 -7.41
CA ILE A 29 -9.83 -7.88 -5.94
C ILE A 29 -9.75 -6.42 -5.49
N SER A 30 -10.49 -6.05 -4.43
CA SER A 30 -10.31 -4.75 -3.78
C SER A 30 -9.28 -4.83 -2.64
N LEU A 31 -8.37 -3.86 -2.57
CA LEU A 31 -7.40 -3.70 -1.48
C LEU A 31 -7.81 -2.56 -0.55
N ILE A 32 -7.81 -2.83 0.76
CA ILE A 32 -7.89 -1.81 1.81
C ILE A 32 -6.60 -1.91 2.62
N LEU A 33 -5.86 -0.82 2.71
CA LEU A 33 -4.58 -0.74 3.41
C LEU A 33 -4.60 0.46 4.37
N ALA A 34 -4.17 0.26 5.61
CA ALA A 34 -3.87 1.33 6.54
C ALA A 34 -2.35 1.50 6.58
N THR A 35 -1.86 2.71 6.26
CA THR A 35 -0.43 3.00 6.25
C THR A 35 -0.15 4.43 6.68
N HIS A 36 1.00 4.65 7.32
CA HIS A 36 1.54 5.99 7.55
C HIS A 36 2.47 6.45 6.43
N ASP A 37 2.80 5.57 5.49
CA ASP A 37 3.64 5.90 4.34
C ASP A 37 2.82 6.53 3.23
N MET A 38 2.93 7.86 3.12
CA MET A 38 2.25 8.62 2.07
C MET A 38 2.77 8.28 0.67
N VAL A 39 3.99 7.77 0.51
CA VAL A 39 4.50 7.32 -0.80
C VAL A 39 3.67 6.14 -1.28
N PHE A 40 3.38 5.18 -0.40
CA PHE A 40 2.47 4.06 -0.68
C PHE A 40 1.04 4.52 -0.93
N ALA A 41 0.50 5.38 -0.06
CA ALA A 41 -0.88 5.85 -0.18
C ALA A 41 -1.13 6.52 -1.54
N ASN A 42 -0.17 7.31 -2.05
CA ASN A 42 -0.26 7.98 -3.34
C ASN A 42 -0.26 7.04 -4.55
N LEU A 43 0.02 5.75 -4.39
CA LEU A 43 -0.06 4.74 -5.45
C LEU A 43 -1.45 4.08 -5.53
N LEU A 44 -2.33 4.34 -4.55
CA LEU A 44 -3.68 3.77 -4.49
C LEU A 44 -4.71 4.70 -5.13
N ASP A 45 -5.83 4.13 -5.56
CA ASP A 45 -6.90 4.89 -6.22
C ASP A 45 -7.61 5.89 -5.28
N ASN A 46 -7.76 5.52 -4.01
CA ASN A 46 -8.46 6.33 -3.01
C ASN A 46 -7.67 6.36 -1.71
N ILE A 47 -7.55 7.57 -1.15
CA ILE A 47 -6.88 7.80 0.13
C ILE A 47 -7.89 8.42 1.09
N ILE A 48 -8.06 7.80 2.26
CA ILE A 48 -8.92 8.30 3.33
C ILE A 48 -8.01 8.62 4.51
N ASP A 49 -7.91 9.91 4.86
CA ASP A 49 -7.18 10.33 6.03
C ASP A 49 -8.03 10.10 7.28
N LEU A 50 -7.47 9.34 8.23
CA LEU A 50 -8.11 9.04 9.51
C LEU A 50 -7.51 9.97 10.57
N SER A 51 -7.97 11.21 10.57
CA SER A 51 -7.69 12.19 11.62
C SER A 51 -8.93 12.32 12.51
N ASN A 52 -8.80 11.94 13.79
CA ASN A 52 -9.84 11.91 14.85
C ASN A 52 -10.53 10.57 15.06
N GLY A 53 -9.82 9.65 15.73
CA GLY A 53 -10.46 8.50 16.39
C GLY A 53 -11.38 8.92 17.53
#